data_AF-A0A497DYN4-F1
#
_entry.id   AF-A0A497DYN4-F1
#
_cell.length_a   1.000
_cell.length_b   1.000
_cell.length_c   1.000
_cell.angle_alpha   90.00
_cell.angle_beta   90.00
_cell.angle_gamma   90.00
#
_symmetry.space_group_name_H-M   'P 1'
#
loop_
_entity.id
_entity.type
_entity.pdbx_description
1 polymer ?
#
loop_
_entity_poly.entity_id
_entity_poly.type
_entity_poly.pdbx_seq_one_letter_code
_entity_poly.pdbx_strand_id
1 'polypeptide(L)' 'MSDQVDLHIHSNKSSDGEFSPTELVRMAQQVGLRAIAIADHDTVAAYP' A
#
# COMPACT_ATOMS: atom_id res chain seq x y z
N MET A 1 -6.74 -11.76 12.11
CA MET A 1 -6.78 -10.89 10.93
C MET A 1 -8.22 -10.42 10.76
N SER A 2 -8.45 -9.13 10.56
CA SER A 2 -9.78 -8.60 10.24
C SER A 2 -10.17 -9.00 8.81
N ASP A 3 -11.46 -8.92 8.45
CA ASP A 3 -11.90 -9.04 7.05
C ASP A 3 -11.83 -7.71 6.28
N GLN A 4 -11.27 -6.66 6.88
CA GLN A 4 -11.10 -5.37 6.21
C GLN A 4 -9.97 -5.42 5.19
N VAL A 5 -10.18 -4.72 4.08
CA VAL A 5 -9.21 -4.51 3.00
C VAL A 5 -9.14 -3.04 2.67
N ASP A 6 -7.97 -2.58 2.23
CA ASP A 6 -7.78 -1.24 1.68
C ASP A 6 -7.12 -1.34 0.30
N LEU A 7 -7.87 -1.00 -0.74
CA LEU A 7 -7.46 -1.22 -2.11
C LEU A 7 -6.93 0.04 -2.80
N HIS A 8 -6.75 1.14 -2.07
CA HIS A 8 -6.35 2.43 -2.64
C HIS A 8 -5.29 3.11 -1.78
N ILE A 9 -4.08 2.56 -1.81
CA ILE A 9 -2.94 3.09 -1.06
C ILE A 9 -1.87 3.62 -2.02
N HIS A 10 -1.36 4.81 -1.76
CA HIS A 10 -0.24 5.38 -2.50
C HIS A 10 1.08 5.11 -1.77
N SER A 11 2.05 4.59 -2.50
CA SER A 11 3.44 4.43 -2.11
C SER A 11 4.27 5.66 -2.42
N ASN A 12 5.52 5.68 -1.98
CA ASN A 12 6.51 6.71 -2.30
C ASN A 12 6.91 6.79 -3.78
N LYS A 13 6.28 5.99 -4.66
CA LYS A 13 6.34 6.16 -6.12
C LYS A 13 5.26 7.09 -6.66
N SER A 14 4.23 7.39 -5.86
CA SER A 14 3.27 8.44 -6.12
C SER A 14 3.74 9.78 -5.53
N SER A 15 3.33 10.90 -6.11
CA SER A 15 3.73 12.25 -5.66
C SER A 15 3.17 12.64 -4.29
N ASP A 16 2.11 11.97 -3.86
CA ASP A 16 1.38 12.19 -2.61
C ASP A 16 1.53 11.02 -1.61
N GLY A 17 2.38 10.04 -1.92
CA GLY A 17 2.68 8.92 -1.02
C GLY A 17 3.99 9.10 -0.26
N GLU A 18 4.04 8.60 0.97
CA GLU A 18 5.20 8.79 1.87
C GLU A 18 6.04 7.51 2.03
N PHE A 19 5.39 6.35 2.13
CA PHE A 19 6.03 5.09 2.52
C PHE A 19 6.30 4.18 1.33
N SER A 20 7.37 3.39 1.40
CA SER A 20 7.66 2.37 0.39
C SER A 20 6.61 1.23 0.41
N PRO A 21 6.46 0.46 -0.69
CA PRO A 21 5.55 -0.68 -0.71
C PRO A 21 5.78 -1.68 0.43
N THR A 22 7.04 -1.94 0.79
CA THR A 22 7.39 -2.85 1.91
C THR A 22 6.95 -2.31 3.27
N GLU A 23 7.07 -1.00 3.50
CA GLU A 23 6.61 -0.37 4.74
C GLU A 23 5.09 -0.44 4.85
N LEU A 24 4.37 -0.15 3.76
CA LEU A 24 2.92 -0.24 3.72
C LEU A 24 2.40 -1.65 4.03
N VAL A 25 3.03 -2.69 3.48
CA VAL A 25 2.69 -4.09 3.81
C VAL A 25 2.88 -4.39 5.31
N ARG A 26 3.97 -3.88 5.92
CA ARG A 26 4.20 -4.05 7.36
C ARG A 26 3.15 -3.32 8.19
N MET A 27 2.82 -2.08 7.83
CA MET A 27 1.78 -1.30 8.51
C MET A 27 0.41 -1.99 8.41
N ALA A 28 0.03 -2.45 7.22
CA ALA A 28 -1.21 -3.19 6.99
C ALA A 28 -1.31 -4.45 7.86
N GLN A 29 -0.21 -5.19 8.00
CA GLN A 29 -0.13 -6.34 8.90
C GLN A 29 -0.31 -5.95 10.37
N GLN A 30 0.31 -4.84 10.82
CA GLN A 30 0.22 -4.36 12.20
C GLN A 30 -1.21 -3.94 12.59
N VAL A 31 -1.94 -3.31 11.67
CA VAL A 31 -3.35 -2.93 11.91
C VAL A 31 -4.34 -4.07 11.63
N GLY A 32 -3.86 -5.20 11.10
CA GLY A 32 -4.64 -6.41 10.91
C GLY A 32 -5.54 -6.42 9.68
N LEU A 33 -5.21 -5.66 8.62
CA LEU A 33 -5.88 -5.74 7.33
C LEU A 33 -5.65 -7.10 6.68
N ARG A 34 -6.68 -7.63 5.99
CA ARG A 34 -6.60 -8.89 5.26
C ARG A 34 -5.77 -8.77 3.99
N ALA A 35 -5.91 -7.66 3.29
CA ALA A 35 -5.24 -7.38 2.04
C ALA A 35 -5.15 -5.87 1.81
N ILE A 36 -4.14 -5.48 1.01
CA ILE A 36 -4.02 -4.13 0.48
C ILE A 36 -3.72 -4.13 -1.03
N ALA A 37 -3.94 -3.01 -1.71
CA ALA A 37 -3.44 -2.77 -3.06
C ALA A 37 -2.74 -1.41 -3.15
N ILE A 38 -1.64 -1.36 -3.93
CA ILE A 38 -0.94 -0.11 -4.25
C ILE A 38 -1.54 0.45 -5.54
N ALA A 39 -1.95 1.72 -5.50
CA ALA A 39 -2.67 2.44 -6.55
C ALA A 39 -2.01 3.80 -6.85
N ASP A 40 -0.71 3.80 -7.11
CA ASP A 40 0.05 5.03 -7.38
C ASP A 40 -0.45 5.78 -8.63
N HIS A 41 -0.33 7.11 -8.61
CA HIS A 41 -0.70 7.95 -9.77
C HIS A 41 0.14 7.63 -11.00
N ASP A 42 -0.53 7.22 -12.08
CA ASP A 42 0.02 7.05 -13.43
C ASP A 42 1.30 6.19 -13.52
N THR A 43 1.55 5.31 -12.55
CA THR A 43 2.76 4.50 -12.50
C THR A 43 2.53 3.12 -11.87
N VAL A 44 3.36 2.16 -12.29
CA VAL A 44 3.44 0.81 -11.70
C VAL A 44 4.82 0.53 -11.09
N ALA A 45 5.65 1.57 -10.90
CA ALA A 45 7.03 1.45 -10.42
C ALA A 45 7.16 0.92 -8.96
N ALA A 46 6.04 0.71 -8.26
CA ALA A 46 5.99 0.00 -6.99
C ALA A 46 6.24 -1.51 -7.14
N TYR A 47 6.09 -2.06 -8.34
CA TYR A 47 6.25 -3.47 -8.66
C TYR A 47 7.52 -3.72 -9.51
N PRO A 48 8.12 -4.93 -9.46
CA PRO A 48 9.26 -5.31 -10.29
C PRO A 48 8.98 -5.34 -11.80
#